data_AF-U1YIH0-F1
#
_entry.id   AF-U1YIH0-F1
#
_cell.length_a   1.000
_cell.length_b   1.000
_cell.length_c   1.000
_cell.angle_alpha   90.00
_cell.angle_beta   90.00
_cell.angle_gamma   90.00
#
_symmetry.space_group_name_H-M   'P 1'
#
loop_
_entity.id
_entity.type
_entity.pdbx_description
1 polymer ?
#
loop_
_entity_poly.entity_id
_entity_poly.type
_entity_poly.pdbx_seq_one_letter_code
_entity_poly.pdbx_strand_id
1 'polypeptide(L)'
;MRLKFSKGFTEPVEIDYIHRRAEFQIIIDPKYQGHGYAVIATRLAMDYAFSVLNMHKLYLVVDKKNEKAIHIYKKVGFSVEGELKDEFFIDGSYHNAIRMCIFQQQYLEMK
;
A
#
# COMPACT_ATOMS: atom_id res chain seq x y z
N MET A 1 -3.86 -10.80 -8.76
CA MET A 1 -2.96 -10.69 -9.94
C MET A 1 -1.69 -10.07 -9.43
N ARG A 2 -0.61 -10.87 -9.34
CA ARG A 2 0.65 -10.43 -8.74
C ARG A 2 1.51 -9.70 -9.76
N LEU A 3 1.75 -8.41 -9.56
CA LEU A 3 2.69 -7.62 -10.35
C LEU A 3 4.10 -7.88 -9.83
N LYS A 4 4.79 -8.85 -10.44
CA LYS A 4 6.19 -9.15 -10.15
C LYS A 4 7.09 -8.22 -10.96
N PHE A 5 8.13 -7.69 -10.34
CA PHE A 5 9.25 -7.04 -11.02
C PHE A 5 10.56 -7.63 -10.49
N SER A 6 11.68 -7.38 -11.17
CA SER A 6 12.97 -8.04 -10.86
C SER A 6 13.50 -7.80 -9.43
N LYS A 7 12.89 -6.89 -8.66
CA LYS A 7 13.34 -6.39 -7.36
C LYS A 7 12.27 -6.53 -6.26
N GLY A 8 11.14 -7.17 -6.55
CA GLY A 8 10.02 -7.27 -5.62
C GLY A 8 8.69 -7.64 -6.27
N PHE A 9 7.61 -7.51 -5.52
CA PHE A 9 6.27 -7.65 -6.06
C PHE A 9 5.29 -6.71 -5.36
N THR A 10 4.21 -6.39 -6.07
CA THR A 10 3.01 -5.76 -5.52
C THR A 10 1.79 -6.55 -5.95
N GLU A 11 0.79 -6.66 -5.09
CA GLU A 11 -0.45 -7.37 -5.41
C GLU A 11 -1.64 -6.71 -4.73
N PRO A 12 -2.73 -6.42 -5.47
CA PRO A 12 -4.02 -6.14 -4.86
C PRO A 12 -4.63 -7.44 -4.32
N VAL A 13 -5.09 -7.38 -3.07
CA VAL A 13 -5.77 -8.47 -2.35
C VAL A 13 -7.09 -7.93 -1.78
N GLU A 14 -7.95 -8.83 -1.29
CA GLU A 14 -9.26 -8.47 -0.71
C GLU A 14 -10.09 -7.55 -1.64
N ILE A 15 -10.11 -7.87 -2.94
CA ILE A 15 -10.82 -7.07 -3.94
C ILE A 15 -12.32 -7.27 -3.75
N ASP A 16 -12.97 -6.17 -3.39
CA ASP A 16 -14.41 -6.09 -3.26
C ASP A 16 -14.98 -5.24 -4.41
N TYR A 17 -15.67 -5.89 -5.35
CA TYR A 17 -16.24 -5.21 -6.52
C TYR A 17 -17.53 -4.43 -6.21
N ILE A 18 -18.24 -4.74 -5.12
CA ILE A 18 -19.44 -4.02 -4.72
C ILE A 18 -19.04 -2.69 -4.08
N HIS A 19 -18.15 -2.75 -3.08
CA HIS A 19 -17.64 -1.58 -2.38
C HIS A 19 -16.48 -0.89 -3.13
N ARG A 20 -16.01 -1.50 -4.23
CA ARG A 20 -14.92 -1.05 -5.10
C ARG A 20 -13.68 -0.68 -4.28
N ARG A 21 -13.24 -1.58 -3.42
CA ARG A 21 -12.03 -1.38 -2.61
C ARG A 21 -11.11 -2.59 -2.70
N ALA A 22 -9.81 -2.34 -2.57
CA ALA A 22 -8.81 -3.39 -2.46
C ALA A 22 -7.75 -2.98 -1.44
N GLU A 23 -7.18 -3.97 -0.77
CA GLU A 23 -5.90 -3.82 -0.10
C GLU A 23 -4.79 -4.02 -1.13
N PHE A 24 -3.63 -3.38 -0.96
CA PHE A 24 -2.43 -3.81 -1.68
C PHE A 24 -1.28 -4.08 -0.73
N GLN A 25 -0.45 -5.03 -1.12
CA GLN A 25 0.74 -5.44 -0.40
C GLN A 25 1.95 -5.26 -1.30
N ILE A 26 3.04 -4.73 -0.73
CA ILE A 26 4.31 -4.53 -1.44
C ILE A 26 5.43 -5.19 -0.68
N ILE A 27 6.26 -5.94 -1.39
CA ILE A 27 7.53 -6.42 -0.88
C ILE A 27 8.63 -6.00 -1.86
N ILE A 28 9.62 -5.28 -1.34
CA ILE A 28 10.87 -4.98 -2.04
C ILE A 28 11.96 -5.87 -1.43
N ASP A 29 12.68 -6.59 -2.29
CA ASP A 29 13.82 -7.39 -1.86
C ASP A 29 14.80 -6.50 -1.06
N PRO A 30 15.25 -6.93 0.14
CA PRO A 30 16.13 -6.17 1.01
C PRO A 30 17.33 -5.54 0.30
N LYS A 31 17.92 -6.23 -0.69
CA LYS A 31 19.08 -5.76 -1.46
C LYS A 31 18.79 -4.50 -2.28
N TYR A 32 17.52 -4.23 -2.56
CA TYR A 32 17.07 -3.11 -3.39
C TYR A 32 16.29 -2.05 -2.59
N GLN A 33 16.17 -2.20 -1.27
CA GLN A 33 15.56 -1.17 -0.43
C GLN A 33 16.40 0.12 -0.42
N GLY A 34 15.77 1.26 -0.13
CA GLY A 34 16.45 2.56 -0.10
C GLY A 34 16.73 3.21 -1.48
N HIS A 35 16.41 2.52 -2.58
CA HIS A 35 16.67 2.99 -3.95
C HIS A 35 15.42 3.52 -4.68
N GLY A 36 14.34 3.84 -3.94
CA GLY A 36 13.11 4.40 -4.51
C GLY A 36 12.15 3.40 -5.17
N TYR A 37 12.48 2.10 -5.26
CA TYR A 37 11.59 1.10 -5.89
C TYR A 37 10.24 0.95 -5.20
N ALA A 38 10.14 1.19 -3.89
CA ALA A 38 8.88 1.18 -3.17
C ALA A 38 7.91 2.23 -3.74
N VAL A 39 8.40 3.45 -4.04
CA VAL A 39 7.58 4.51 -4.65
C VAL A 39 7.07 4.08 -6.03
N ILE A 40 7.95 3.50 -6.84
CA ILE A 40 7.59 3.03 -8.19
C ILE A 40 6.53 1.92 -8.11
N ALA A 41 6.73 0.93 -7.23
CA ALA A 41 5.81 -0.17 -7.03
C ALA A 41 4.44 0.32 -6.52
N THR A 42 4.40 1.28 -5.59
CA THR A 42 3.15 1.86 -5.09
C THR A 42 2.40 2.59 -6.20
N ARG A 43 3.09 3.39 -7.02
CA ARG A 43 2.45 4.09 -8.15
C ARG A 43 1.88 3.11 -9.17
N LEU A 44 2.62 2.05 -9.50
CA LEU A 44 2.11 0.98 -10.39
C LEU A 44 0.86 0.30 -9.82
N ALA A 45 0.82 0.07 -8.51
CA ALA A 45 -0.36 -0.50 -7.85
C ALA A 45 -1.56 0.45 -7.91
N MET A 46 -1.34 1.76 -7.69
CA MET A 46 -2.38 2.79 -7.81
C MET A 46 -2.90 2.88 -9.25
N ASP A 47 -2.00 2.96 -10.23
CA ASP A 47 -2.35 3.02 -11.65
C ASP A 47 -3.23 1.83 -12.04
N TYR A 48 -2.84 0.62 -11.64
CA TYR A 48 -3.59 -0.59 -11.92
C TYR A 48 -4.95 -0.61 -11.20
N ALA A 49 -4.99 -0.31 -9.90
CA ALA A 49 -6.22 -0.31 -9.12
C ALA A 49 -7.24 0.69 -9.65
N PHE A 50 -6.81 1.90 -9.99
CA PHE A 50 -7.71 2.98 -10.37
C PHE A 50 -8.02 3.04 -11.87
N SER A 51 -7.03 2.75 -12.72
CA SER A 51 -7.19 2.87 -14.18
C SER A 51 -7.61 1.57 -14.86
N VAL A 52 -7.30 0.41 -14.28
CA VAL A 52 -7.65 -0.91 -14.87
C VAL A 52 -8.79 -1.56 -14.11
N LEU A 53 -8.67 -1.71 -12.79
CA LEU A 53 -9.69 -2.37 -11.98
C LEU A 53 -10.88 -1.46 -11.64
N ASN A 54 -10.77 -0.16 -11.92
CA ASN A 54 -11.79 0.85 -11.60
C ASN A 54 -12.21 0.81 -10.11
N MET A 55 -11.25 0.62 -9.20
CA MET A 55 -11.49 0.70 -7.76
C MET A 55 -11.82 2.14 -7.36
N HIS A 56 -12.65 2.30 -6.34
CA HIS A 56 -12.95 3.57 -5.69
C HIS A 56 -11.92 3.89 -4.60
N LYS A 57 -11.47 2.89 -3.85
CA LYS A 57 -10.53 3.04 -2.73
C LYS A 57 -9.42 1.99 -2.78
N LEU A 58 -8.21 2.42 -2.50
CA LEU A 58 -7.06 1.55 -2.31
C LEU A 58 -6.50 1.78 -0.90
N TYR A 59 -6.23 0.72 -0.15
CA TYR A 59 -5.67 0.83 1.19
C TYR A 59 -4.53 -0.16 1.43
N LEU A 60 -3.78 0.06 2.50
CA LEU A 60 -2.71 -0.81 2.98
C LEU A 60 -2.68 -0.81 4.51
N VAL A 61 -2.04 -1.83 5.08
CA VAL A 61 -1.70 -1.90 6.49
C VAL A 61 -0.18 -1.98 6.62
N VAL A 62 0.41 -1.18 7.51
CA VAL A 62 1.86 -1.12 7.73
C VAL A 62 2.16 -1.08 9.22
N ASP A 63 3.21 -1.77 9.67
CA ASP A 63 3.68 -1.70 11.06
C ASP A 63 3.93 -0.23 11.45
N LYS A 64 3.39 0.20 12.59
CA LYS A 64 3.52 1.56 13.11
C LYS A 64 4.98 1.99 13.28
N LYS A 65 5.89 1.05 13.56
CA LYS A 65 7.34 1.29 13.69
C LYS A 65 8.03 1.52 12.34
N ASN A 66 7.39 1.20 11.21
CA ASN A 66 7.97 1.37 9.88
C ASN A 66 7.71 2.79 9.33
N GLU A 67 8.29 3.78 10.00
CA GLU A 67 8.14 5.21 9.66
C GLU A 67 8.60 5.52 8.22
N LYS A 68 9.61 4.79 7.73
CA LYS A 68 10.10 4.94 6.35
C LYS A 68 9.02 4.60 5.33
N ALA A 69 8.33 3.47 5.49
CA ALA A 69 7.24 3.09 4.60
C ALA A 69 6.05 4.06 4.71
N ILE A 70 5.68 4.45 5.94
CA ILE A 70 4.61 5.44 6.17
C ILE A 70 4.93 6.77 5.46
N HIS A 71 6.18 7.25 5.54
CA HIS A 71 6.61 8.45 4.84
C HIS A 71 6.49 8.32 3.31
N ILE A 72 6.87 7.17 2.75
CA ILE A 72 6.72 6.87 1.32
C ILE A 72 5.25 6.92 0.91
N TYR A 73 4.36 6.28 1.67
CA TYR A 73 2.93 6.26 1.37
C TYR A 73 2.30 7.65 1.44
N LYS A 74 2.64 8.45 2.45
CA LYS A 74 2.23 9.86 2.53
C LYS A 74 2.68 10.66 1.31
N LYS A 75 3.94 10.49 0.88
CA LYS A 75 4.51 11.20 -0.27
C LYS A 75 3.80 10.87 -1.59
N VAL A 76 3.23 9.67 -1.72
CA VAL A 76 2.48 9.26 -2.92
C VAL A 76 0.97 9.46 -2.80
N GLY A 77 0.51 10.18 -1.76
CA GLY A 77 -0.88 10.64 -1.64
C GLY A 77 -1.76 9.85 -0.67
N PHE A 78 -1.24 8.81 0.00
CA PHE A 78 -2.02 8.10 1.02
C PHE A 78 -2.15 8.92 2.29
N SER A 79 -3.33 8.85 2.92
CA SER A 79 -3.60 9.38 4.24
C SER A 79 -3.83 8.26 5.25
N VAL A 80 -3.62 8.55 6.53
CA VAL A 80 -3.94 7.62 7.62
C VAL A 80 -5.44 7.62 7.84
N GLU A 81 -6.06 6.44 7.89
CA GLU A 81 -7.48 6.27 8.19
C GLU A 81 -7.76 5.50 9.48
N GLY A 82 -6.74 4.87 10.06
CA GLY A 82 -6.88 4.18 11.34
C GLY A 82 -5.56 3.69 11.91
N GLU A 83 -5.57 3.45 13.22
CA GLU A 83 -4.53 2.68 13.92
C GLU A 83 -5.19 1.41 14.45
N LEU A 84 -4.64 0.27 14.04
CA LEU A 84 -5.05 -1.07 14.45
C LEU A 84 -4.19 -1.46 15.65
N LYS A 85 -4.81 -1.74 16.79
CA LYS A 85 -4.12 -2.09 18.04
C LYS A 85 -3.76 -3.57 18.04
N ASP A 86 -2.53 -3.89 18.41
CA ASP A 86 -2.04 -5.27 18.52
C ASP A 86 -2.32 -6.13 17.28
N GLU A 87 -2.18 -5.53 16.10
CA GLU A 87 -2.55 -6.15 14.80
C GLU A 87 -1.55 -7.22 14.36
N PHE A 88 -0.26 -7.00 14.59
CA PHE A 88 0.80 -7.92 14.16
C PHE A 88 1.52 -8.52 15.36
N PHE A 89 1.69 -9.85 15.38
CA PHE A 89 2.58 -10.53 16.31
C PHE A 89 3.94 -10.76 15.64
N ILE A 90 4.96 -10.00 16.04
CA ILE A 90 6.29 -10.00 15.44
C ILE A 90 7.33 -10.09 16.57
N ASP A 91 8.29 -11.00 16.43
CA ASP A 91 9.42 -11.18 17.36
C ASP A 91 9.00 -11.29 18.85
N GLY A 92 7.88 -11.97 19.11
CA GLY A 92 7.41 -12.26 20.47
C GLY A 92 6.57 -11.16 21.13
N SER A 93 6.22 -10.09 20.41
CA SER A 93 5.35 -9.03 20.93
C SER A 93 4.31 -8.57 19.91
N TYR A 94 3.20 -8.04 20.40
CA TYR A 94 2.19 -7.40 19.55
C TYR A 94 2.60 -5.97 19.19
N HIS A 95 2.40 -5.63 17.92
CA HIS A 95 2.70 -4.34 17.34
C HIS A 95 1.40 -3.74 16.77
N ASN A 96 1.20 -2.44 17.01
CA ASN A 96 0.16 -1.69 16.33
C ASN A 96 0.51 -1.53 14.85
N ALA A 97 -0.52 -1.45 14.03
CA ALA A 97 -0.40 -1.14 12.61
C ALA A 97 -1.14 0.15 12.25
N ILE A 98 -0.68 0.82 11.22
CA ILE A 98 -1.33 1.98 10.64
C ILE A 98 -2.02 1.53 9.36
N ARG A 99 -3.32 1.81 9.26
CA ARG A 99 -4.08 1.66 8.03
C ARG A 99 -4.07 2.98 7.28
N MET A 100 -3.65 2.93 6.02
CA MET A 100 -3.59 4.09 5.14
C MET A 100 -4.40 3.85 3.88
N CYS A 101 -5.02 4.89 3.33
CA CYS A 101 -5.79 4.79 2.09
C CYS A 101 -5.62 5.99 1.16
N ILE A 102 -6.01 5.79 -0.09
CA ILE A 102 -6.22 6.84 -1.09
C ILE A 102 -7.46 6.50 -1.93
N PHE A 103 -8.16 7.53 -2.40
CA PHE A 103 -9.36 7.39 -3.23
C PHE A 103 -9.05 7.70 -4.69
N GLN A 104 -9.84 7.08 -5.59
CA GLN A 104 -9.69 7.22 -7.04
C GLN A 104 -9.69 8.69 -7.48
N GLN A 105 -10.62 9.50 -6.95
CA GLN A 105 -10.72 10.91 -7.28
C GLN A 105 -9.43 11.67 -6.96
N GLN A 106 -8.88 11.45 -5.76
CA GLN A 106 -7.63 12.09 -5.33
C GLN A 106 -6.46 11.69 -6.24
N TYR A 107 -6.39 10.42 -6.64
CA TYR A 107 -5.38 9.95 -7.58
C TYR A 107 -5.52 10.62 -8.96
N LEU A 108 -6.75 10.78 -9.47
CA LEU A 108 -7.00 11.42 -10.77
C LEU A 108 -6.66 12.92 -10.75
N GLU A 109 -6.84 13.60 -9.62
CA GLU A 109 -6.46 15.02 -9.44
C GLU A 109 -4.95 15.23 -9.37
N MET A 110 -4.17 14.21 -8.98
CA MET A 110 -2.70 14.26 -8.90
C MET A 110 -1.99 13.99 -10.23
N LYS A 111 -2.72 13.55 -11.25
CA LYS A 111 -2.17 13.07 -12.53
C LYS A 111 -2.19 14.17 -13.59
#